data_AF-A0A932J0N2-F1
#
_entry.id   AF-A0A932J0N2-F1
#
_cell.length_a   1.000
_cell.length_b   1.000
_cell.length_c   1.000
_cell.angle_alpha   90.00
_cell.angle_beta   90.00
_cell.angle_gamma   90.00
#
_symmetry.space_group_name_H-M   'P 1'
#
loop_
_entity.id
_entity.type
_entity.pdbx_description
1 polymer ?
#
loop_
_entity_poly.entity_id
_entity_poly.type
_entity_poly.pdbx_seq_one_letter_code
_entity_poly.pdbx_strand_id
1 'polypeptide(L)'
;MTASVPQICRTVPGPGFNLTVILTKHRSPACAGTLDGVRMLRVAVIVAVVAALALVETQTRSGVGWRLVTFTYQANILAAAYYAWTLASPRADERAGLRGAVVLYVVVAGVIWNLLLVDASMGYTPANVLLHIVVPILALADWIFVGGSQSAVRWWQPLAWLIYPSLYLGLAVVVLNDMGRRAPYYFLDTGSIGGAAVAGNVALLAVAFIGLGYLLSMVGRLSVRAGVAAGGGPGSVA
;
A
#
# COMPACT_ATOMS: atom_id res chain seq x y z
N MET A 1 -27.57 -1.62 -32.96
CA MET A 1 -26.34 -2.35 -32.58
C MET A 1 -25.94 -1.88 -31.19
N THR A 2 -26.44 -2.56 -30.16
CA THR A 2 -26.28 -2.19 -28.76
C THR A 2 -25.00 -2.81 -28.21
N ALA A 3 -24.01 -1.97 -27.90
CA ALA A 3 -22.79 -2.41 -27.22
C ALA A 3 -23.14 -2.76 -25.76
N SER A 4 -22.90 -4.01 -25.38
CA SER A 4 -23.13 -4.53 -24.04
C SER A 4 -22.11 -3.93 -23.08
N VAL A 5 -22.58 -3.21 -22.07
CA VAL A 5 -21.76 -2.66 -20.97
C VAL A 5 -21.12 -3.82 -20.19
N PRO A 6 -19.81 -3.79 -19.88
CA PRO A 6 -19.17 -4.90 -19.19
C PRO A 6 -19.64 -4.95 -17.73
N GLN A 7 -20.40 -5.99 -17.38
CA GLN A 7 -20.67 -6.35 -15.99
C GLN A 7 -19.32 -6.50 -15.27
N ILE A 8 -19.13 -5.69 -14.22
CA ILE A 8 -18.07 -5.88 -13.23
C ILE A 8 -18.10 -7.34 -12.80
N CYS A 9 -17.04 -8.08 -13.13
CA CYS A 9 -16.90 -9.52 -12.91
C CYS A 9 -16.95 -9.84 -11.40
N ARG A 10 -18.14 -9.80 -10.79
CA ARG A 10 -18.45 -10.34 -9.46
C ARG A 10 -19.10 -11.70 -9.67
N THR A 11 -18.47 -12.75 -9.15
CA THR A 11 -19.18 -14.01 -8.88
C THR A 11 -20.12 -13.77 -7.71
N VAL A 12 -21.34 -13.30 -7.98
CA VAL A 12 -22.44 -13.40 -7.02
C VAL A 12 -23.13 -14.74 -7.27
N PRO A 13 -23.06 -15.72 -6.36
CA PRO A 13 -23.90 -16.91 -6.47
C PRO A 13 -25.34 -16.47 -6.19
N GLY A 14 -26.21 -16.53 -7.19
CA GLY A 14 -27.65 -16.43 -6.97
C GLY A 14 -28.16 -17.64 -6.17
N PRO A 15 -29.22 -17.50 -5.38
CA PRO A 15 -29.76 -18.62 -4.61
C PRO A 15 -30.41 -19.60 -5.60
N GLY A 16 -29.83 -20.80 -5.76
CA GLY A 16 -30.44 -21.91 -6.51
C GLY A 16 -29.59 -22.58 -7.60
N PHE A 17 -28.33 -22.19 -7.83
CA PHE A 17 -27.53 -22.81 -8.91
C PHE A 17 -26.66 -23.99 -8.44
N ASN A 18 -26.91 -25.16 -9.03
CA ASN A 18 -26.20 -26.43 -8.78
C ASN A 18 -24.69 -26.33 -9.05
N LEU A 19 -23.89 -26.95 -8.16
CA LEU A 19 -22.44 -26.85 -8.04
C LEU A 19 -21.62 -27.46 -9.22
N THR A 20 -22.27 -28.15 -10.16
CA THR A 20 -21.59 -29.02 -11.14
C THR A 20 -21.11 -28.31 -12.41
N VAL A 21 -21.51 -27.05 -12.66
CA VAL A 21 -21.12 -26.29 -13.87
C VAL A 21 -19.98 -25.29 -13.60
N ILE A 22 -18.94 -25.72 -12.87
CA ILE A 22 -17.81 -24.84 -12.46
C ILE A 22 -16.51 -25.10 -13.24
N LEU A 23 -16.44 -26.11 -14.12
CA LEU A 23 -15.15 -26.50 -14.72
C LEU A 23 -14.84 -26.01 -16.15
N THR A 24 -15.71 -25.20 -16.76
CA THR A 24 -15.37 -24.53 -18.04
C THR A 24 -15.97 -23.14 -18.08
N LYS A 25 -15.62 -22.30 -17.09
CA LYS A 25 -15.96 -20.88 -17.14
C LYS A 25 -15.07 -20.18 -18.15
N HIS A 26 -15.47 -20.20 -19.43
CA HIS A 26 -14.97 -19.29 -20.46
C HIS A 26 -15.02 -17.87 -19.89
N ARG A 27 -13.85 -17.33 -19.53
CA ARG A 27 -13.74 -15.93 -19.14
C ARG A 27 -13.90 -15.12 -20.41
N SER A 28 -14.83 -14.17 -20.44
CA SER A 28 -14.91 -13.20 -21.53
C SER A 28 -13.55 -12.50 -21.69
N PRO A 29 -13.08 -12.25 -22.92
CA PRO A 29 -11.74 -11.70 -23.18
C PRO A 29 -11.49 -10.36 -22.47
N ALA A 30 -12.54 -9.56 -22.26
CA ALA A 30 -12.48 -8.32 -21.48
C ALA A 30 -12.15 -8.56 -20.00
N CYS A 31 -12.77 -9.57 -19.35
CA CYS A 31 -12.45 -9.90 -17.95
C CYS A 31 -11.08 -10.59 -17.81
N ALA A 32 -10.58 -11.25 -18.86
CA ALA A 32 -9.21 -11.75 -18.88
C ALA A 32 -8.20 -10.59 -18.87
N GLY A 33 -8.35 -9.60 -19.77
CA GLY A 33 -7.45 -8.45 -19.86
C GLY A 33 -7.37 -7.59 -18.59
N THR A 34 -8.48 -7.35 -17.89
CA THR A 34 -8.47 -6.61 -16.61
C THR A 34 -7.75 -7.39 -15.51
N LEU A 35 -7.98 -8.70 -15.41
CA LEU A 35 -7.30 -9.54 -14.42
C LEU A 35 -5.80 -9.64 -14.69
N ASP A 36 -5.40 -9.66 -15.96
CA ASP A 36 -3.99 -9.68 -16.36
C ASP A 36 -3.30 -8.36 -16.01
N GLY A 37 -3.96 -7.22 -16.23
CA GLY A 37 -3.45 -5.91 -15.80
C GLY A 37 -3.25 -5.80 -14.28
N VAL A 38 -4.20 -6.31 -13.49
CA VAL A 38 -4.08 -6.37 -12.02
C VAL A 38 -2.89 -7.21 -11.59
N ARG A 39 -2.72 -8.39 -12.20
CA ARG A 39 -1.59 -9.27 -11.91
C ARG A 39 -0.28 -8.61 -12.27
N MET A 40 -0.19 -7.98 -13.45
CA MET A 40 0.99 -7.23 -13.88
C MET A 40 1.36 -6.14 -12.89
N LEU A 41 0.40 -5.34 -12.44
CA LEU A 41 0.63 -4.28 -11.46
C LEU A 41 1.20 -4.81 -10.14
N ARG A 42 0.62 -5.89 -9.60
CA ARG A 42 1.07 -6.50 -8.35
C ARG A 42 2.43 -7.16 -8.47
N VAL A 43 2.71 -7.82 -9.60
CA VAL A 43 4.03 -8.35 -9.92
C VAL A 43 5.05 -7.21 -10.04
N ALA A 44 4.69 -6.08 -10.66
CA ALA A 44 5.56 -4.92 -10.77
C ALA A 44 5.95 -4.35 -9.39
N VAL A 45 5.02 -4.29 -8.43
CA VAL A 45 5.34 -3.90 -7.04
C VAL A 45 6.37 -4.86 -6.43
N ILE A 46 6.13 -6.16 -6.53
CA ILE A 46 7.03 -7.18 -5.97
C ILE A 46 8.42 -7.09 -6.60
N VAL A 47 8.48 -7.00 -7.93
CA VAL A 47 9.73 -6.88 -8.68
C VAL A 47 10.46 -5.59 -8.32
N ALA A 48 9.77 -4.46 -8.18
CA ALA A 48 10.38 -3.20 -7.77
C ALA A 48 11.02 -3.29 -6.37
N VAL A 49 10.34 -3.93 -5.41
CA VAL A 49 10.89 -4.15 -4.06
C VAL A 49 12.10 -5.07 -4.10
N VAL A 50 12.01 -6.22 -4.80
CA VAL A 50 13.12 -7.18 -4.91
C VAL A 50 14.33 -6.55 -5.63
N ALA A 51 14.10 -5.83 -6.72
CA ALA A 51 15.14 -5.12 -7.45
C ALA A 51 15.82 -4.07 -6.57
N ALA A 52 15.06 -3.29 -5.79
CA ALA A 52 15.63 -2.34 -4.86
C ALA A 52 16.50 -3.02 -3.79
N LEU A 53 16.05 -4.14 -3.20
CA LEU A 53 16.83 -4.89 -2.22
C LEU A 53 18.13 -5.45 -2.84
N ALA A 54 18.07 -6.01 -4.05
CA ALA A 54 19.24 -6.51 -4.76
C ALA A 54 20.25 -5.41 -5.11
N LEU A 55 19.76 -4.26 -5.56
CA LEU A 55 20.61 -3.08 -5.83
C LEU A 55 21.31 -2.60 -4.56
N VAL A 56 20.60 -2.56 -3.44
CA VAL A 56 21.19 -2.17 -2.16
C VAL A 56 22.25 -3.14 -1.69
N GLU A 57 21.97 -4.44 -1.78
CA GLU A 57 22.92 -5.47 -1.37
C GLU A 57 24.21 -5.42 -2.21
N THR A 58 24.08 -5.18 -3.51
CA THR A 58 25.22 -5.17 -4.43
C THR A 58 25.99 -3.84 -4.46
N GLN A 59 25.35 -2.72 -4.13
CA GLN A 59 25.94 -1.39 -4.28
C GLN A 59 26.35 -0.72 -2.97
N THR A 60 26.07 -1.32 -1.81
CA THR A 60 26.31 -0.67 -0.52
C THR A 60 27.22 -1.51 0.36
N ARG A 61 28.27 -0.89 0.92
CA ARG A 61 29.27 -1.61 1.75
C ARG A 61 28.68 -2.33 2.97
N SER A 62 27.56 -1.83 3.48
CA SER A 62 26.86 -2.39 4.64
C SER A 62 25.75 -3.39 4.28
N GLY A 63 25.48 -3.59 2.98
CA GLY A 63 24.35 -4.39 2.49
C GLY A 63 22.98 -3.90 2.98
N VAL A 64 21.99 -4.79 2.90
CA VAL A 64 20.61 -4.53 3.34
C VAL A 64 20.43 -4.56 4.86
N GLY A 65 21.32 -5.21 5.62
CA GLY A 65 21.10 -5.59 7.01
C GLY A 65 20.60 -4.45 7.91
N TRP A 66 21.34 -3.34 7.97
CA TRP A 66 20.92 -2.17 8.77
C TRP A 66 19.67 -1.48 8.22
N ARG A 67 19.47 -1.51 6.89
CA ARG A 67 18.34 -0.83 6.25
C ARG A 67 17.01 -1.49 6.54
N LEU A 68 17.00 -2.80 6.83
CA LEU A 68 15.79 -3.53 7.25
C LEU A 68 15.22 -3.02 8.58
N VAL A 69 16.01 -2.31 9.38
CA VAL A 69 15.53 -1.67 10.61
C VAL A 69 14.76 -0.38 10.30
N THR A 70 14.85 0.17 9.09
CA THR A 70 14.15 1.40 8.72
C THR A 70 12.70 1.14 8.28
N PHE A 71 11.82 2.09 8.60
CA PHE A 71 10.38 1.98 8.32
C PHE A 71 10.10 1.72 6.84
N THR A 72 10.80 2.43 5.94
CA THR A 72 10.57 2.30 4.49
C THR A 72 10.79 0.87 4.02
N TYR A 73 11.87 0.22 4.42
CA TYR A 73 12.17 -1.14 3.98
C TYR A 73 11.15 -2.12 4.53
N GLN A 74 10.78 -1.99 5.80
CA GLN A 74 9.74 -2.82 6.40
C GLN A 74 8.39 -2.65 5.69
N ALA A 75 7.96 -1.40 5.44
CA ALA A 75 6.71 -1.10 4.74
C ALA A 75 6.69 -1.68 3.32
N ASN A 76 7.79 -1.56 2.58
CA ASN A 76 7.91 -2.09 1.22
C ASN A 76 7.94 -3.63 1.19
N ILE A 77 8.63 -4.27 2.15
CA ILE A 77 8.62 -5.74 2.29
C ILE A 77 7.22 -6.24 2.63
N LEU A 78 6.53 -5.57 3.57
CA LEU A 78 5.13 -5.87 3.90
C LEU A 78 4.23 -5.71 2.66
N ALA A 79 4.47 -4.70 1.82
CA ALA A 79 3.74 -4.53 0.57
C ALA A 79 3.99 -5.66 -0.41
N ALA A 80 5.24 -6.01 -0.67
CA ALA A 80 5.59 -7.14 -1.55
C ALA A 80 4.97 -8.46 -1.04
N ALA A 81 5.06 -8.72 0.27
CA ALA A 81 4.47 -9.91 0.88
C ALA A 81 2.93 -9.93 0.76
N TYR A 82 2.27 -8.81 1.03
CA TYR A 82 0.83 -8.67 0.85
C TYR A 82 0.43 -8.94 -0.60
N TYR A 83 1.08 -8.29 -1.57
CA TYR A 83 0.77 -8.49 -2.98
C TYR A 83 1.04 -9.92 -3.45
N ALA A 84 2.14 -10.55 -3.02
CA ALA A 84 2.41 -11.95 -3.29
C ALA A 84 1.31 -12.86 -2.72
N TRP A 85 0.83 -12.58 -1.51
CA TRP A 85 -0.29 -13.31 -0.92
C TRP A 85 -1.58 -13.15 -1.74
N THR A 86 -1.87 -11.95 -2.25
CA THR A 86 -3.05 -11.78 -3.12
C THR A 86 -2.94 -12.50 -4.46
N LEU A 87 -1.72 -12.71 -4.98
CA LEU A 87 -1.48 -13.49 -6.19
C LEU A 87 -1.67 -14.99 -5.94
N ALA A 88 -1.28 -15.48 -4.76
CA ALA A 88 -1.46 -16.88 -4.35
C ALA A 88 -2.89 -17.20 -3.91
N SER A 89 -3.58 -16.24 -3.28
CA SER A 89 -4.92 -16.42 -2.71
C SER A 89 -5.78 -15.18 -2.96
N PRO A 90 -6.76 -15.26 -3.89
CA PRO A 90 -7.69 -14.15 -4.17
C PRO A 90 -8.45 -13.64 -2.95
N ARG A 91 -8.70 -14.51 -1.95
CA ARG A 91 -9.37 -14.14 -0.68
C ARG A 91 -8.60 -13.09 0.13
N ALA A 92 -7.29 -12.95 -0.08
CA ALA A 92 -6.51 -11.92 0.60
C ALA A 92 -6.95 -10.52 0.14
N ASP A 93 -7.40 -10.36 -1.10
CA ASP A 93 -7.84 -9.09 -1.66
C ASP A 93 -9.20 -8.60 -1.10
N GLU A 94 -9.97 -9.51 -0.48
CA GLU A 94 -11.18 -9.18 0.27
C GLU A 94 -10.85 -8.44 1.58
N ARG A 95 -9.60 -8.52 2.06
CA ARG A 95 -9.14 -7.87 3.28
C ARG A 95 -8.77 -6.40 3.05
N ALA A 96 -9.76 -5.61 2.64
CA ALA A 96 -9.58 -4.19 2.31
C ALA A 96 -8.88 -3.38 3.41
N GLY A 97 -9.12 -3.69 4.69
CA GLY A 97 -8.45 -3.05 5.82
C GLY A 97 -6.94 -3.31 5.87
N LEU A 98 -6.50 -4.52 5.54
CA LEU A 98 -5.06 -4.86 5.50
C LEU A 98 -4.38 -4.20 4.31
N ARG A 99 -5.04 -4.26 3.14
CA ARG A 99 -4.58 -3.59 1.92
C ARG A 99 -4.42 -2.09 2.12
N GLY A 100 -5.41 -1.44 2.74
CA GLY A 100 -5.38 -0.03 3.06
C GLY A 100 -4.21 0.34 3.98
N ALA A 101 -3.94 -0.48 5.00
CA ALA A 101 -2.78 -0.30 5.88
C ALA A 101 -1.46 -0.33 5.11
N VAL A 102 -1.27 -1.36 4.27
CA VAL A 102 -0.07 -1.53 3.45
C VAL A 102 0.15 -0.34 2.52
N VAL A 103 -0.90 0.09 1.81
CA VAL A 103 -0.84 1.23 0.89
C VAL A 103 -0.52 2.52 1.67
N LEU A 104 -1.15 2.73 2.82
CA LEU A 104 -0.86 3.88 3.68
C LEU A 104 0.61 3.91 4.09
N TYR A 105 1.17 2.78 4.52
CA TYR A 105 2.56 2.72 5.01
C TYR A 105 3.57 3.06 3.92
N VAL A 106 3.42 2.50 2.71
CA VAL A 106 4.34 2.83 1.60
C VAL A 106 4.16 4.27 1.13
N VAL A 107 2.94 4.79 1.07
CA VAL A 107 2.67 6.19 0.70
C VAL A 107 3.28 7.15 1.71
N VAL A 108 3.06 6.94 3.00
CA VAL A 108 3.63 7.80 4.04
C VAL A 108 5.15 7.71 4.06
N ALA A 109 5.73 6.51 3.90
CA ALA A 109 7.17 6.35 3.78
C ALA A 109 7.76 7.13 2.60
N GLY A 110 7.12 7.07 1.43
CA GLY A 110 7.50 7.85 0.26
C GLY A 110 7.39 9.36 0.49
N VAL A 111 6.27 9.83 1.05
CA VAL A 111 6.04 11.26 1.34
C VAL A 111 7.06 11.80 2.34
N ILE A 112 7.23 11.13 3.48
CA ILE A 112 8.20 11.54 4.51
C ILE A 112 9.61 11.57 3.93
N TRP A 113 9.99 10.57 3.13
CA TRP A 113 11.32 10.56 2.54
C TRP A 113 11.54 11.72 1.57
N ASN A 114 10.60 11.97 0.65
CA ASN A 114 10.73 13.06 -0.33
C ASN A 114 10.76 14.44 0.34
N LEU A 115 10.02 14.62 1.43
CA LEU A 115 9.93 15.92 2.11
C LEU A 115 11.06 16.16 3.12
N LEU A 116 11.52 15.12 3.80
CA LEU A 116 12.38 15.28 4.98
C LEU A 116 13.70 14.51 4.91
N LEU A 117 13.81 13.41 4.16
CA LEU A 117 14.99 12.53 4.21
C LEU A 117 15.78 12.44 2.91
N VAL A 118 15.38 13.12 1.82
CA VAL A 118 16.08 13.01 0.54
C VAL A 118 17.56 13.40 0.68
N ASP A 119 17.84 14.55 1.30
CA ASP A 119 19.19 15.09 1.51
C ASP A 119 19.94 14.40 2.65
N ALA A 120 19.20 13.85 3.63
CA ALA A 120 19.76 13.03 4.70
C ALA A 120 20.07 11.59 4.25
N SER A 121 19.63 11.22 3.04
CA SER A 121 19.89 9.92 2.41
C SER A 121 20.91 10.06 1.28
N MET A 122 21.22 8.96 0.58
CA MET A 122 22.10 8.99 -0.60
C MET A 122 21.45 9.65 -1.84
N GLY A 123 20.39 10.46 -1.67
CA GLY A 123 19.63 11.08 -2.75
C GLY A 123 18.86 10.08 -3.63
N TYR A 124 18.58 10.45 -4.87
CA TYR A 124 17.79 9.68 -5.83
C TYR A 124 18.57 8.52 -6.49
N THR A 125 19.12 7.62 -5.66
CA THR A 125 19.65 6.35 -6.17
C THR A 125 18.53 5.48 -6.75
N PRO A 126 18.82 4.55 -7.68
CA PRO A 126 17.81 3.67 -8.24
C PRO A 126 16.97 2.93 -7.18
N ALA A 127 17.61 2.44 -6.12
CA ALA A 127 16.91 1.80 -5.01
C ALA A 127 15.98 2.75 -4.25
N ASN A 128 16.40 4.00 -4.01
CA ASN A 128 15.57 5.00 -3.35
C ASN A 128 14.37 5.40 -4.21
N VAL A 129 14.58 5.58 -5.51
CA VAL A 129 13.49 5.86 -6.47
C VAL A 129 12.47 4.70 -6.46
N LEU A 130 12.94 3.45 -6.48
CA LEU A 130 12.04 2.29 -6.43
C LEU A 130 11.20 2.27 -5.15
N LEU A 131 11.82 2.42 -3.97
CA LEU A 131 11.14 2.26 -2.68
C LEU A 131 10.31 3.47 -2.23
N HIS A 132 10.67 4.69 -2.65
CA HIS A 132 10.04 5.93 -2.19
C HIS A 132 9.16 6.61 -3.24
N ILE A 133 9.22 6.18 -4.50
CA ILE A 133 8.43 6.76 -5.59
C ILE A 133 7.66 5.67 -6.34
N VAL A 134 8.35 4.71 -6.94
CA VAL A 134 7.70 3.70 -7.81
C VAL A 134 6.72 2.84 -7.03
N VAL A 135 7.16 2.18 -5.95
CA VAL A 135 6.29 1.30 -5.16
C VAL A 135 5.09 2.06 -4.57
N PRO A 136 5.25 3.24 -3.94
CA PRO A 136 4.11 4.04 -3.48
C PRO A 136 3.10 4.38 -4.58
N ILE A 137 3.56 4.78 -5.77
CA ILE A 137 2.68 5.09 -6.91
C ILE A 137 1.94 3.84 -7.38
N LEU A 138 2.64 2.71 -7.56
CA LEU A 138 2.02 1.46 -8.00
C LEU A 138 1.01 0.93 -6.97
N ALA A 139 1.31 1.01 -5.68
CA ALA A 139 0.42 0.58 -4.61
C ALA A 139 -0.84 1.48 -4.52
N LEU A 140 -0.67 2.79 -4.70
CA LEU A 140 -1.78 3.74 -4.75
C LEU A 140 -2.64 3.54 -6.00
N ALA A 141 -2.02 3.30 -7.15
CA ALA A 141 -2.72 2.97 -8.39
C ALA A 141 -3.51 1.67 -8.24
N ASP A 142 -2.92 0.64 -7.63
CA ASP A 142 -3.62 -0.60 -7.30
C ASP A 142 -4.84 -0.28 -6.41
N TRP A 143 -4.66 0.46 -5.31
CA TRP A 143 -5.75 0.85 -4.42
C TRP A 143 -6.91 1.57 -5.11
N ILE A 144 -6.61 2.48 -6.05
CA ILE A 144 -7.63 3.30 -6.73
C ILE A 144 -8.34 2.51 -7.82
N PHE A 145 -7.62 1.74 -8.65
CA PHE A 145 -8.16 1.19 -9.89
C PHE A 145 -8.57 -0.28 -9.80
N VAL A 146 -7.99 -1.05 -8.88
CA VAL A 146 -8.16 -2.52 -8.86
C VAL A 146 -9.28 -2.96 -7.91
N GLY A 147 -9.66 -2.15 -6.93
CA GLY A 147 -10.52 -2.62 -5.83
C GLY A 147 -12.02 -2.34 -6.00
N GLY A 148 -12.81 -3.30 -5.49
CA GLY A 148 -14.25 -3.17 -5.20
C GLY A 148 -14.60 -3.40 -3.72
N SER A 149 -13.60 -3.62 -2.87
CA SER A 149 -13.71 -3.96 -1.43
C SER A 149 -13.38 -2.80 -0.50
N GLN A 150 -12.88 -1.67 -1.02
CA GLN A 150 -12.46 -0.48 -0.24
C GLN A 150 -13.62 0.11 0.57
N SER A 151 -14.87 -0.07 0.12
CA SER A 151 -16.06 0.33 0.89
C SER A 151 -16.21 -0.45 2.21
N ALA A 152 -15.59 -1.63 2.32
CA ALA A 152 -15.55 -2.45 3.53
C ALA A 152 -14.51 -1.98 4.56
N VAL A 153 -13.66 -1.00 4.23
CA VAL A 153 -12.80 -0.36 5.23
C VAL A 153 -13.67 0.25 6.31
N ARG A 154 -13.43 -0.11 7.57
CA ARG A 154 -14.22 0.39 8.71
C ARG A 154 -13.66 1.73 9.20
N TRP A 155 -14.50 2.57 9.79
CA TRP A 155 -14.11 3.90 10.26
C TRP A 155 -12.96 3.86 11.29
N TRP A 156 -12.87 2.80 12.10
CA TRP A 156 -11.81 2.64 13.09
C TRP A 156 -10.50 2.08 12.52
N GLN A 157 -10.50 1.55 11.29
CA GLN A 157 -9.30 0.93 10.72
C GLN A 157 -8.16 1.92 10.49
N PRO A 158 -8.38 3.16 9.99
CA PRO A 158 -7.36 4.19 9.97
C PRO A 158 -6.70 4.47 11.33
N LEU A 159 -7.46 4.37 12.44
CA LEU A 159 -6.91 4.49 13.79
C LEU A 159 -6.10 3.24 14.16
N ALA A 160 -6.59 2.04 13.87
CA ALA A 160 -5.86 0.80 14.12
C ALA A 160 -4.57 0.68 13.29
N TRP A 161 -4.51 1.31 12.11
CA TRP A 161 -3.30 1.34 11.29
C TRP A 161 -2.15 2.08 11.95
N LEU A 162 -2.39 2.94 12.94
CA LEU A 162 -1.32 3.56 13.74
C LEU A 162 -0.57 2.58 14.62
N ILE A 163 -1.11 1.39 14.91
CA ILE A 163 -0.45 0.42 15.80
C ILE A 163 0.96 0.12 15.28
N TYR A 164 1.11 -0.16 13.99
CA TYR A 164 2.41 -0.52 13.42
C TYR A 164 3.41 0.66 13.42
N PRO A 165 3.09 1.86 12.90
CA PRO A 165 3.96 3.03 13.01
C PRO A 165 4.31 3.41 14.46
N SER A 166 3.40 3.26 15.40
CA SER A 166 3.65 3.54 16.82
C SER A 166 4.61 2.53 17.47
N LEU A 167 4.45 1.24 17.16
CA LEU A 167 5.39 0.21 17.60
C LEU A 167 6.77 0.44 16.98
N TYR A 168 6.82 0.78 15.69
CA TYR A 168 8.05 1.14 15.01
C TYR A 168 8.70 2.36 15.66
N LEU A 169 7.93 3.42 15.96
CA LEU A 169 8.45 4.62 16.62
C LEU A 169 9.09 4.28 17.97
N GLY A 170 8.43 3.45 18.79
CA GLY A 170 8.98 2.99 20.06
C GLY A 170 10.31 2.25 19.87
N LEU A 171 10.37 1.33 18.91
CA LEU A 171 11.60 0.63 18.55
C LEU A 171 12.68 1.60 18.05
N ALA A 172 12.32 2.54 17.16
CA ALA A 172 13.24 3.52 16.62
C ALA A 172 13.84 4.36 17.74
N VAL A 173 13.02 4.93 18.64
CA VAL A 173 13.53 5.73 19.77
C VAL A 173 14.50 4.93 20.64
N VAL A 174 14.19 3.67 20.98
CA VAL A 174 15.10 2.81 21.77
C VAL A 174 16.40 2.53 21.02
N VAL A 175 16.32 2.07 19.77
CA VAL A 175 17.50 1.74 18.96
C VAL A 175 18.38 2.97 18.71
N LEU A 176 17.77 4.12 18.46
CA LEU A 176 18.45 5.39 18.18
C LEU A 176 19.17 5.95 19.42
N ASN A 177 18.57 5.80 20.60
CA ASN A 177 19.14 6.30 21.84
C ASN A 177 20.26 5.38 22.38
N ASP A 178 20.14 4.06 22.25
CA ASP A 178 21.05 3.13 22.92
C ASP A 178 22.20 2.62 22.05
N MET A 179 22.06 2.60 20.71
CA MET A 179 23.07 1.99 19.82
C MET A 179 24.05 3.00 19.20
N GLY A 180 24.00 4.28 19.59
CA GLY A 180 24.99 5.30 19.21
C GLY A 180 25.08 5.62 17.71
N ARG A 181 24.15 5.11 16.89
CA ARG A 181 24.08 5.40 15.45
C ARG A 181 23.06 6.51 15.26
N ARG A 182 23.54 7.73 14.99
CA ARG A 182 22.71 8.91 14.71
C ARG A 182 21.53 8.55 13.81
N ALA A 183 20.35 9.00 14.21
CA ALA A 183 19.13 8.67 13.51
C ALA A 183 19.17 9.19 12.07
N PRO A 184 18.74 8.39 11.08
CA PRO A 184 18.32 8.95 9.79
C PRO A 184 17.08 9.86 9.95
N TYR A 185 16.46 9.85 11.13
CA TYR A 185 15.31 10.67 11.52
C TYR A 185 15.75 11.77 12.49
N TYR A 186 16.42 12.81 12.00
CA TYR A 186 16.86 13.94 12.84
C TYR A 186 15.69 14.59 13.60
N PHE A 187 14.48 14.56 13.03
CA PHE A 187 13.26 15.07 13.66
C PHE A 187 12.74 14.22 14.83
N LEU A 188 13.35 13.06 15.11
CA LEU A 188 13.06 12.21 16.28
C LEU A 188 14.21 12.16 17.29
N ASP A 189 15.32 12.85 17.02
CA ASP A 189 16.51 12.84 17.86
C ASP A 189 16.38 13.88 18.99
N THR A 190 16.13 13.41 20.21
CA THR A 190 15.99 14.25 21.41
C THR A 190 17.27 15.00 21.76
N GLY A 191 18.44 14.48 21.37
CA GLY A 191 19.73 15.14 21.56
C GLY A 191 19.93 16.32 20.63
N SER A 192 19.25 16.35 19.48
CA SER A 192 19.39 17.42 18.47
C SER A 192 18.35 18.53 18.60
N ILE A 193 17.08 18.18 18.83
CA ILE A 193 15.96 19.15 18.84
C ILE A 193 15.24 19.24 20.19
N GLY A 194 15.62 18.44 21.18
CA GLY A 194 15.01 18.40 22.50
C GLY A 194 13.70 17.60 22.57
N GLY A 195 13.38 17.10 23.76
CA GLY A 195 12.23 16.20 23.97
C GLY A 195 10.87 16.80 23.61
N ALA A 196 10.66 18.10 23.88
CA ALA A 196 9.41 18.79 23.56
C ALA A 196 9.17 18.89 22.04
N ALA A 197 10.22 19.17 21.25
CA ALA A 197 10.11 19.22 19.80
C ALA A 197 9.88 17.83 19.20
N VAL A 198 10.55 16.79 19.72
CA VAL A 198 10.29 15.39 19.33
C VAL A 198 8.84 15.01 19.61
N ALA A 199 8.30 15.35 20.80
CA ALA A 199 6.90 15.08 21.13
C ALA A 199 5.94 15.78 20.14
N GLY A 200 6.21 17.04 19.78
CA GLY A 200 5.47 17.77 18.76
C GLY A 200 5.52 17.10 17.38
N ASN A 201 6.70 16.67 16.94
CA ASN A 201 6.88 15.97 15.66
C ASN A 201 6.14 14.62 15.65
N VAL A 202 6.21 13.86 16.74
CA VAL A 202 5.47 12.60 16.90
C VAL A 202 3.96 12.83 16.81
N ALA A 203 3.44 13.85 17.49
CA ALA A 203 2.03 14.22 17.41
C ALA A 203 1.62 14.60 15.98
N LEU A 204 2.44 15.41 15.29
CA LEU A 204 2.20 15.79 13.91
C LEU A 204 2.20 14.60 12.96
N LEU A 205 3.15 13.67 13.11
CA LEU A 205 3.21 12.43 12.34
C LEU A 205 1.97 11.56 12.59
N ALA A 206 1.54 11.40 13.84
CA ALA A 206 0.33 10.66 14.16
C ALA A 206 -0.91 11.26 13.50
N VAL A 207 -1.06 12.58 13.55
CA VAL A 207 -2.15 13.31 12.87
C VAL A 207 -2.07 13.12 11.36
N ALA A 208 -0.88 13.20 10.76
CA ALA A 208 -0.67 12.99 9.33
C ALA A 208 -1.05 11.56 8.91
N PHE A 209 -0.61 10.52 9.65
CA PHE A 209 -0.99 9.13 9.39
C PHE A 209 -2.50 8.92 9.47
N ILE A 210 -3.16 9.47 10.50
CA ILE A 210 -4.62 9.39 10.63
C ILE A 210 -5.31 10.09 9.46
N GLY A 211 -4.90 11.33 9.15
CA GLY A 211 -5.46 12.13 8.08
C GLY A 211 -5.32 11.46 6.72
N LEU A 212 -4.13 10.96 6.38
CA LEU A 212 -3.90 10.20 5.15
C LEU A 212 -4.67 8.87 5.15
N GLY A 213 -4.80 8.18 6.30
CA GLY A 213 -5.59 6.96 6.40
C GLY A 213 -7.07 7.18 6.10
N TYR A 214 -7.66 8.26 6.63
CA TYR A 214 -9.02 8.65 6.31
C TYR A 214 -9.17 9.14 4.87
N LEU A 215 -8.21 9.91 4.35
CA LEU A 215 -8.18 10.34 2.95
C LEU A 215 -8.16 9.12 2.00
N LEU A 216 -7.28 8.16 2.26
CA LEU A 216 -7.15 6.93 1.50
C LEU A 216 -8.45 6.10 1.54
N SER A 217 -9.09 6.03 2.71
CA SER A 217 -10.38 5.37 2.90
C SER A 217 -11.50 6.08 2.12
N MET A 218 -11.51 7.41 2.11
CA MET A 218 -12.48 8.21 1.37
C MET A 218 -12.30 8.03 -0.14
N VAL A 219 -11.07 8.17 -0.64
CA VAL A 219 -10.74 7.96 -2.05
C VAL A 219 -11.14 6.55 -2.49
N GLY A 220 -10.84 5.53 -1.68
CA GLY A 220 -11.25 4.15 -1.96
C GLY A 220 -12.78 4.00 -2.08
N ARG A 221 -13.56 4.63 -1.20
CA ARG A 221 -15.04 4.62 -1.30
C ARG A 221 -15.53 5.32 -2.56
N LEU A 222 -14.92 6.45 -2.94
CA LEU A 222 -15.30 7.21 -4.14
C LEU A 222 -14.98 6.41 -5.42
N SER A 223 -13.82 5.76 -5.49
CA SER A 223 -13.45 4.87 -6.59
C SER A 223 -14.47 3.74 -6.78
N VAL A 224 -14.91 3.11 -5.69
CA VAL A 224 -15.94 2.06 -5.73
C VAL A 224 -17.28 2.62 -6.25
N ARG A 225 -17.70 3.81 -5.77
CA ARG A 225 -18.95 4.45 -6.22
C ARG A 225 -18.90 4.81 -7.71
N ALA A 226 -17.79 5.36 -8.18
CA ALA A 226 -17.59 5.70 -9.59
C ALA A 226 -17.65 4.45 -10.47
N GLY A 227 -17.04 3.34 -10.03
CA GLY A 227 -17.14 2.05 -10.73
C GLY A 227 -18.58 1.51 -10.82
N VAL A 228 -19.35 1.61 -9.73
CA VAL A 228 -20.77 1.20 -9.72
C VAL A 228 -21.62 2.08 -10.66
N ALA A 229 -21.43 3.40 -10.64
CA ALA A 229 -22.16 4.32 -11.50
C ALA A 229 -21.86 4.10 -13.00
N ALA A 230 -20.61 3.83 -13.36
CA ALA A 230 -20.22 3.52 -14.74
C ALA A 230 -20.77 2.16 -15.24
N GLY A 231 -20.97 1.19 -14.34
CA GLY A 231 -21.55 -0.13 -14.68
C GLY A 231 -23.08 -0.17 -14.67
N GLY A 232 -23.75 0.83 -14.11
CA GLY A 232 -25.21 0.86 -13.88
C GLY A 232 -25.99 1.85 -14.75
N GLY A 233 -25.51 2.18 -15.95
CA GLY A 233 -26.15 3.16 -16.84
C GLY A 233 -27.65 2.89 -17.14
N PRO A 234 -28.43 3.94 -17.48
CA PRO A 234 -29.90 3.94 -17.46
C PRO A 234 -30.49 3.06 -18.56
N GLY A 235 -30.82 1.81 -18.23
CA GLY A 235 -31.44 0.88 -19.18
C GLY A 235 -32.21 -0.30 -18.57
N SER A 236 -32.46 -0.32 -17.26
CA SER A 236 -33.14 -1.47 -16.60
C SER A 236 -34.53 -1.17 -16.04
N VAL A 237 -35.24 -0.19 -16.60
CA VAL A 237 -36.66 0.00 -16.30
C VAL A 237 -37.41 0.17 -17.62
N ALA A 238 -37.79 -0.96 -18.22
CA ALA A 238 -38.88 -1.10 -19.18
C ALA A 238 -39.38 -2.54 -19.12
#